data_AF-A0A7L3HWM9-F1
#
_entry.id   AF-A0A7L3HWM9-F1
#
_cell.length_a   1.000
_cell.length_b   1.000
_cell.length_c   1.000
_cell.angle_alpha   90.00
_cell.angle_beta   90.00
_cell.angle_gamma   90.00
#
_symmetry.space_group_name_H-M   'P 1'
#
loop_
_entity.id
_entity.type
_entity.pdbx_description
1 polymer ?
#
loop_
_entity_poly.entity_id
_entity_poly.type
_entity_poly.pdbx_seq_one_letter_code
_entity_poly.pdbx_strand_id
1 'polypeptide(L)'
;MSQLETAMGMTIAVFDQYARTDGNRQTLSKAELKTLLEKELPNFLASGKDKDAIDKVFKNLDENGDSQVDFKEFVIFVAALTCCCHKYFEQNAAK
;
A
#
# COMPACT_ATOMS: atom_id res chain seq x y z
N MET A 1 6.46 -16.67 16.78
CA MET A 1 6.84 -15.37 16.20
C MET A 1 6.32 -14.28 17.10
N SER A 2 7.11 -13.22 17.28
CA SER A 2 6.65 -11.99 17.92
C SER A 2 5.60 -11.28 17.06
N GLN A 3 4.88 -10.32 17.66
CA GLN A 3 3.84 -9.57 16.95
C GLN A 3 4.40 -8.81 15.74
N LEU A 4 5.59 -8.22 15.88
CA LEU A 4 6.23 -7.48 14.79
C LEU A 4 6.69 -8.41 13.65
N GLU A 5 7.26 -9.57 13.96
CA GLU A 5 7.59 -10.60 12.96
C GLU A 5 6.33 -11.07 12.21
N THR A 6 5.22 -11.21 12.92
CA THR A 6 3.93 -11.59 12.31
C THR A 6 3.43 -10.49 11.38
N ALA A 7 3.49 -9.22 11.80
CA ALA A 7 3.10 -8.09 10.97
C ALA A 7 3.96 -7.99 9.69
N MET A 8 5.28 -8.15 9.81
CA MET A 8 6.18 -8.19 8.65
C MET A 8 5.80 -9.34 7.69
N GLY A 9 5.56 -10.54 8.24
CA GLY A 9 5.12 -11.69 7.45
C GLY A 9 3.79 -11.45 6.73
N MET A 10 2.84 -10.78 7.38
CA MET A 10 1.56 -10.40 6.76
C MET A 10 1.74 -9.37 5.64
N THR A 11 2.57 -8.34 5.84
CA THR A 11 2.86 -7.34 4.80
C THR A 11 3.48 -7.98 3.56
N ILE A 12 4.42 -8.91 3.75
CA ILE A 12 5.04 -9.66 2.65
C ILE A 12 3.99 -10.53 1.94
N ALA A 13 3.18 -11.27 2.70
CA ALA A 13 2.16 -12.15 2.13
C ALA A 13 1.12 -11.38 1.31
N VAL A 14 0.72 -10.20 1.76
CA VAL A 14 -0.18 -9.31 1.01
C VAL A 14 0.48 -8.90 -0.31
N PHE A 15 1.71 -8.37 -0.29
CA PHE A 15 2.40 -7.98 -1.52
C PHE A 15 2.50 -9.16 -2.51
N ASP A 16 2.98 -10.30 -2.03
CA ASP A 16 3.13 -11.52 -2.82
C ASP A 16 1.81 -12.04 -3.37
N GLN A 17 0.69 -11.83 -2.69
CA GLN A 17 -0.62 -12.25 -3.16
C GLN A 17 -1.06 -11.45 -4.40
N TYR A 18 -0.77 -10.16 -4.44
CA TYR A 18 -1.21 -9.26 -5.51
C TYR A 18 -0.22 -9.18 -6.68
N ALA A 19 1.09 -9.30 -6.44
CA ALA A 19 2.16 -9.29 -7.45
C ALA A 19 2.20 -10.55 -8.34
N ARG A 20 1.14 -11.36 -8.40
CA ARG A 20 1.13 -12.65 -9.12
C ARG A 20 0.38 -12.60 -10.43
N THR A 21 -0.28 -11.50 -10.75
CA THR A 21 -1.30 -11.44 -11.79
C THR A 21 -0.69 -11.17 -13.17
N ASP A 22 0.29 -10.26 -13.24
CA ASP A 22 0.96 -9.87 -14.50
C ASP A 22 2.24 -10.66 -14.79
N GLY A 23 2.52 -11.73 -14.03
CA GLY A 23 3.64 -12.64 -14.28
C GLY A 23 4.99 -12.20 -13.69
N ASN A 24 5.12 -10.96 -13.21
CA ASN A 24 6.27 -10.49 -12.44
C ASN A 24 5.99 -10.51 -10.94
N ARG A 25 6.53 -11.50 -10.21
CA ARG A 25 6.34 -11.65 -8.77
C ARG A 25 7.09 -10.65 -7.89
N GLN A 26 7.94 -9.83 -8.49
CA GLN A 26 8.79 -8.91 -7.75
C GLN A 26 8.22 -7.49 -7.67
N THR A 27 7.19 -7.20 -8.47
CA THR A 27 6.61 -5.87 -8.59
C THR A 27 5.09 -5.94 -8.68
N LEU A 28 4.43 -4.83 -8.33
CA LEU A 28 3.02 -4.61 -8.58
C LEU A 28 2.88 -3.71 -9.80
N SER A 29 2.09 -4.15 -10.78
CA SER A 29 1.61 -3.25 -11.82
C SER A 29 0.58 -2.27 -11.27
N LYS A 30 0.28 -1.20 -12.03
CA LYS A 30 -0.76 -0.24 -11.65
C LYS A 30 -2.12 -0.90 -11.40
N ALA A 31 -2.46 -1.94 -12.15
CA ALA A 31 -3.70 -2.68 -11.98
C ALA A 31 -3.70 -3.54 -10.71
N GLU A 32 -2.57 -4.17 -10.39
CA GLU A 32 -2.38 -4.97 -9.19
C GLU A 32 -2.40 -4.09 -7.94
N LEU A 33 -1.66 -2.97 -7.93
CA LEU A 33 -1.69 -2.00 -6.83
C LEU A 33 -3.10 -1.47 -6.60
N LYS A 34 -3.81 -1.11 -7.67
CA LYS A 34 -5.20 -0.68 -7.57
C LYS A 34 -6.06 -1.73 -6.84
N THR A 35 -5.95 -2.98 -7.24
CA THR A 35 -6.71 -4.08 -6.65
C THR A 35 -6.35 -4.29 -5.18
N LEU A 36 -5.06 -4.20 -4.83
CA LEU A 36 -4.57 -4.26 -3.46
C LEU A 36 -5.19 -3.16 -2.61
N LEU A 37 -5.13 -1.90 -3.06
CA LEU A 37 -5.68 -0.76 -2.33
C LEU A 37 -7.20 -0.88 -2.15
N GLU A 38 -7.94 -1.37 -3.15
CA GLU A 38 -9.39 -1.57 -3.08
C GLU A 38 -9.79 -2.66 -2.07
N LYS A 39 -8.99 -3.73 -1.92
CA LYS A 39 -9.31 -4.86 -1.05
C LYS A 39 -8.77 -4.72 0.36
N GLU A 40 -7.52 -4.29 0.51
CA GLU A 40 -6.82 -4.21 1.80
C GLU A 40 -7.05 -2.87 2.49
N LEU A 41 -7.27 -1.80 1.72
CA LEU A 41 -7.46 -0.44 2.24
C LEU A 41 -8.78 0.21 1.76
N PRO A 42 -9.94 -0.46 1.90
CA PRO A 42 -11.21 0.04 1.36
C PRO A 42 -11.61 1.39 1.96
N ASN A 43 -11.30 1.65 3.23
CA ASN A 43 -11.59 2.92 3.88
C ASN A 43 -10.66 4.06 3.45
N PHE A 44 -9.44 3.73 3.01
CA PHE A 44 -8.51 4.71 2.45
C PHE A 44 -9.03 5.23 1.11
N LEU A 45 -9.60 4.34 0.29
CA LEU A 45 -10.23 4.68 -0.98
C LEU A 45 -11.69 5.13 -0.86
N ALA A 46 -12.37 4.88 0.27
CA ALA A 46 -13.75 5.34 0.50
C ALA A 46 -13.87 6.88 0.49
N SER A 47 -12.81 7.59 0.87
CA SER A 47 -12.71 9.05 0.73
C SER A 47 -12.34 9.51 -0.68
N GLY A 48 -11.96 8.57 -1.57
CA GLY A 48 -11.45 8.84 -2.91
C GLY A 48 -11.95 7.83 -3.93
N LYS A 49 -13.22 7.96 -4.33
CA LYS A 49 -13.76 7.35 -5.57
C LYS A 49 -13.11 7.91 -6.86
N ASP A 50 -12.02 8.66 -6.73
CA ASP A 50 -11.30 9.26 -7.84
C ASP A 50 -10.22 8.30 -8.33
N LYS A 51 -10.35 7.87 -9.59
CA LYS A 51 -9.23 7.27 -10.34
C LYS A 51 -7.96 8.11 -10.21
N ASP A 52 -8.09 9.43 -10.08
CA ASP A 52 -7.00 10.37 -9.87
C ASP A 52 -6.27 10.16 -8.54
N ALA A 53 -6.95 9.69 -7.49
CA ALA A 53 -6.30 9.41 -6.20
C ALA A 53 -5.39 8.19 -6.31
N ILE A 54 -5.85 7.13 -6.97
CA ILE A 54 -5.06 5.91 -7.22
C ILE A 54 -3.88 6.23 -8.13
N ASP A 55 -4.09 7.04 -9.16
CA ASP A 55 -3.03 7.48 -10.07
C ASP A 55 -1.97 8.33 -9.37
N LYS A 56 -2.37 9.22 -8.44
CA LYS A 56 -1.44 9.99 -7.60
C LYS A 56 -0.69 9.10 -6.64
N VAL A 57 -1.37 8.16 -5.99
CA VAL A 57 -0.74 7.19 -5.08
C VAL A 57 0.28 6.37 -5.85
N PHE A 58 -0.10 5.79 -7.00
CA PHE A 58 0.82 5.05 -7.87
C PHE A 58 2.05 5.88 -8.23
N LYS A 59 1.88 7.13 -8.70
CA LYS A 59 3.00 8.03 -9.02
C LYS A 59 3.88 8.39 -7.83
N ASN A 60 3.33 8.40 -6.62
CA ASN A 60 4.11 8.65 -5.40
C ASN A 60 4.86 7.40 -4.93
N LEU A 61 4.38 6.20 -5.27
CA LEU A 61 5.07 4.94 -4.98
C LEU A 61 6.14 4.61 -6.02
N ASP A 62 5.85 4.83 -7.30
CA ASP A 62 6.77 4.65 -8.44
C ASP A 62 7.80 5.80 -8.48
N GLU A 63 8.68 5.84 -7.47
CA GLU A 63 9.72 6.88 -7.34
C GLU A 63 10.77 6.77 -8.44
N ASN A 64 11.04 5.54 -8.90
CA ASN A 64 12.04 5.27 -9.93
C ASN A 64 11.50 5.52 -11.36
N GLY A 65 10.18 5.64 -11.54
CA GLY A 65 9.51 5.93 -12.81
C GLY A 65 9.47 4.75 -13.78
N ASP A 66 9.65 3.51 -13.30
CA ASP A 66 9.64 2.30 -14.12
C ASP A 66 8.23 1.76 -14.40
N SER A 67 7.20 2.48 -13.93
CA SER A 67 5.79 2.10 -14.07
C SER A 67 5.43 0.79 -13.38
N GLN A 68 6.21 0.40 -12.38
CA GLN A 68 5.98 -0.71 -11.49
C GLN A 68 6.21 -0.24 -10.03
N VAL A 69 5.74 -1.02 -9.08
CA VAL A 69 6.00 -0.76 -7.65
C VAL A 69 6.69 -1.99 -7.07
N ASP A 70 7.94 -1.84 -6.68
CA ASP A 70 8.68 -2.91 -6.03
C ASP A 70 8.29 -3.07 -4.55
N PHE A 71 8.77 -4.14 -3.92
CA PHE A 71 8.46 -4.40 -2.51
C PHE A 71 8.95 -3.28 -1.57
N LYS A 72 10.08 -2.65 -1.88
CA LYS A 72 10.64 -1.57 -1.05
C LYS A 72 9.74 -0.33 -1.13
N GLU A 73 9.34 0.07 -2.32
CA GLU A 73 8.42 1.18 -2.57
C GLU A 73 7.07 0.93 -1.87
N PHE A 74 6.56 -0.30 -1.95
CA PHE A 74 5.36 -0.72 -1.22
C PHE A 74 5.50 -0.60 0.31
N VAL A 75 6.61 -1.08 0.89
CA VAL A 75 6.84 -1.02 2.34
C VAL A 75 6.98 0.42 2.83
N ILE A 76 7.68 1.28 2.07
CA ILE A 76 7.80 2.71 2.41
C ILE A 76 6.42 3.36 2.45
N PHE A 77 5.55 3.04 1.48
CA PHE A 77 4.18 3.53 1.46
C PHE A 77 3.35 3.04 2.65
N VAL A 78 3.40 1.73 2.97
CA VAL A 78 2.69 1.18 4.13
C VAL A 78 3.17 1.84 5.43
N ALA A 79 4.47 2.07 5.57
CA ALA A 79 5.04 2.78 6.71
C ALA A 79 4.55 4.23 6.78
N ALA A 80 4.54 4.95 5.66
CA ALA A 80 4.04 6.33 5.58
C ALA A 80 2.55 6.42 5.95
N LEU A 81 1.72 5.50 5.43
CA LEU A 81 0.31 5.40 5.81
C LEU A 81 0.16 5.10 7.31
N THR A 82 0.93 4.17 7.84
CA THR A 82 0.90 3.81 9.26
C THR A 82 1.22 5.04 10.13
N CYS A 83 2.24 5.82 9.76
CA CYS A 83 2.57 7.08 10.43
C CYS A 83 1.45 8.12 10.32
N CYS A 84 0.80 8.23 9.16
CA CYS A 84 -0.31 9.16 8.96
C CYS A 84 -1.53 8.77 9.83
N CYS A 85 -1.90 7.50 9.82
CA CYS A 85 -2.94 6.94 10.67
C CYS A 85 -2.60 7.13 12.15
N HIS A 86 -1.36 6.87 12.56
CA HIS A 86 -0.93 7.06 13.94
C HIS A 86 -1.12 8.52 14.41
N LYS A 87 -0.70 9.51 13.61
CA LYS A 87 -0.96 10.93 13.91
C LYS A 87 -2.45 11.26 13.96
N TYR A 88 -3.25 10.68 13.08
CA TYR A 88 -4.71 10.87 13.07
C TYR A 88 -5.36 10.29 14.34
N PHE A 89 -4.91 9.13 14.81
CA PHE A 89 -5.39 8.53 16.05
C PHE A 89 -4.91 9.30 17.28
N GLU A 90 -3.67 9.80 17.31
CA GLU A 90 -3.18 10.66 18.40
C GLU A 90 -3.98 11.98 18.48
N GLN A 91 -4.31 12.60 17.34
CA GLN A 91 -5.08 13.85 17.29
C GLN A 91 -6.56 13.67 17.66
N ASN A 92 -7.16 12.51 17.37
CA ASN A 92 -8.55 12.22 17.73
C ASN A 92 -8.70 11.64 19.14
N ALA A 93 -7.66 11.04 19.72
CA ALA A 93 -7.66 10.62 21.12
C ALA A 93 -7.50 11.80 22.10
N ALA A 94 -7.06 12.96 21.61
CA ALA A 94 -6.90 14.20 22.38
C ALA A 94 -8.15 15.12 22.37
N LYS A 95 -9.28 14.65 21.82
CA LYS A 95 -10.60 15.31 21.89
C LYS A 95 -11.55 14.52 22.78
#